data_AF-M4YMA0-F1
#
_entry.id   AF-M4YMA0-F1
#
_cell.length_a   1.000
_cell.length_b   1.000
_cell.length_c   1.000
_cell.angle_alpha   90.00
_cell.angle_beta   90.00
_cell.angle_gamma   90.00
#
_symmetry.space_group_name_H-M   'P 1'
#
loop_
_entity.id
_entity.type
_entity.pdbx_description
1 polymer ?
#
loop_
_entity_poly.entity_id
_entity_poly.type
_entity_poly.pdbx_seq_one_letter_code
_entity_poly.pdbx_strand_id
1 'polypeptide(L)' 'MQHPRTADGGPRFGPADSSAAPSGAQADTVYCTECGAANRRGSKFCSCCGSRLRND' A
#
# COMPACT_ATOMS: atom_id res chain seq x y z
N MET A 1 46.61 25.40 6.20
CA MET A 1 45.70 24.63 5.33
C MET A 1 44.95 23.61 6.17
N GLN A 2 44.06 24.12 7.03
CA GLN A 2 42.98 23.35 7.65
C GLN A 2 42.20 22.62 6.58
N HIS A 3 41.99 21.30 6.67
CA HIS A 3 40.64 20.69 6.76
C HIS A 3 40.73 19.21 7.21
N PRO A 4 40.36 18.81 8.45
CA PRO A 4 39.84 17.47 8.67
C PRO A 4 38.37 17.46 8.28
N ARG A 5 38.07 16.70 7.24
CA ARG A 5 36.72 16.43 6.76
C ARG A 5 36.09 15.32 7.61
N THR A 6 34.92 15.62 8.16
CA THR A 6 33.76 14.72 8.31
C THR A 6 33.90 13.49 9.21
N ALA A 7 33.09 13.43 10.29
CA ALA A 7 32.06 12.39 10.46
C ALA A 7 31.37 12.52 11.83
N ASP A 8 30.32 13.33 11.90
CA ASP A 8 29.27 13.16 12.91
C ASP A 8 28.55 11.85 12.61
N GLY A 9 28.97 10.78 13.28
CA GLY A 9 28.41 9.43 13.14
C GLY A 9 27.08 9.32 13.87
N GLY A 10 26.01 9.83 13.26
CA GLY A 10 24.64 9.66 13.76
C GLY A 10 24.21 8.18 13.88
N PRO A 11 23.22 7.88 14.73
CA PRO A 11 22.82 6.51 15.01
C PRO A 11 22.21 5.82 13.79
N ARG A 12 22.63 4.57 13.57
CA ARG A 12 22.12 3.67 12.54
C ARG A 12 20.72 3.21 12.97
N PHE A 13 19.66 3.85 12.49
CA PHE A 13 18.31 3.29 12.57
C PHE A 13 18.28 2.05 11.65
N GLY A 14 18.36 0.86 12.25
CA GLY A 14 18.31 -0.42 11.54
C GLY A 14 16.97 -0.62 10.81
N PRO A 15 16.90 -1.47 9.78
CA PRO A 15 15.65 -1.73 9.08
C PRO A 15 14.69 -2.50 9.99
N ALA A 16 13.51 -1.93 10.21
CA ALA A 16 12.39 -2.61 10.84
C ALA A 16 11.94 -3.78 9.96
N ASP A 17 12.15 -5.00 10.46
CA ASP A 17 11.39 -6.18 10.07
C ASP A 17 9.90 -5.93 10.36
N SER A 18 9.03 -6.19 9.39
CA SER A 18 7.63 -6.55 9.64
C SER A 18 7.05 -7.20 8.38
N SER A 19 7.46 -8.44 8.17
CA SER A 19 6.70 -9.42 7.39
C SER A 19 5.38 -9.71 8.10
N ALA A 20 4.35 -8.93 7.80
CA ALA A 20 2.96 -9.24 8.16
C ALA A 20 2.12 -9.30 6.87
N ALA A 21 2.21 -10.41 6.16
CA ALA A 21 1.24 -10.74 5.12
C ALA A 21 -0.05 -11.22 5.83
N PRO A 22 -1.18 -10.53 5.70
CA PRO A 22 -2.42 -11.00 6.31
C PRO A 22 -2.91 -12.25 5.58
N SER A 23 -3.00 -13.35 6.33
CA SER A 23 -3.72 -14.57 5.96
C SER A 23 -5.14 -14.23 5.51
N GLY A 24 -5.43 -14.49 4.23
CA GLY A 24 -6.57 -15.30 3.80
C GLY A 24 -7.97 -14.94 4.32
N ALA A 25 -8.26 -13.68 4.62
CA ALA A 25 -9.66 -13.24 4.71
C ALA A 25 -10.21 -13.33 3.28
N GLN A 26 -11.06 -14.32 3.04
CA GLN A 26 -11.79 -14.54 1.79
C GLN A 26 -12.41 -13.21 1.37
N ALA A 27 -11.67 -12.49 0.53
CA ALA A 27 -11.98 -11.13 0.16
C ALA A 27 -13.03 -11.27 -0.92
N ASP A 28 -14.29 -11.20 -0.52
CA ASP A 28 -15.33 -11.08 -1.49
C ASP A 28 -15.00 -9.85 -2.36
N THR A 29 -14.81 -10.11 -3.64
CA THR A 29 -14.19 -9.20 -4.60
C THR A 29 -15.21 -8.90 -5.68
N VAL A 30 -15.44 -7.62 -5.92
CA VAL A 30 -16.32 -7.13 -6.99
C VAL A 30 -15.45 -6.55 -8.10
N TYR A 31 -15.78 -6.92 -9.33
CA TYR A 31 -15.08 -6.39 -10.50
C TYR A 31 -15.76 -5.12 -10.98
N CYS A 32 -14.96 -4.09 -11.27
CA CYS A 32 -15.47 -2.86 -11.84
C CYS A 32 -15.96 -3.12 -13.27
N THR A 33 -17.18 -2.71 -13.61
CA THR A 33 -17.73 -2.86 -14.96
C THR A 33 -17.10 -1.90 -15.96
N GLU A 34 -16.51 -0.80 -15.48
CA GLU A 34 -15.92 0.23 -16.34
C GLU A 34 -14.49 -0.11 -16.76
N CYS A 35 -13.69 -0.71 -15.88
CA CYS A 35 -12.27 -1.01 -16.16
C CYS A 35 -11.85 -2.45 -15.89
N GLY A 36 -12.71 -3.29 -15.31
CA GLY A 36 -12.39 -4.68 -14.98
C GLY A 36 -11.54 -4.89 -13.71
N ALA A 37 -11.18 -3.82 -12.99
CA ALA A 37 -10.35 -3.95 -11.79
C ALA A 37 -11.08 -4.70 -10.65
N ALA A 38 -10.32 -5.55 -9.95
CA ALA A 38 -10.77 -6.24 -8.74
C ALA A 38 -10.79 -5.26 -7.55
N ASN A 39 -11.95 -5.12 -6.92
CA ASN A 39 -12.15 -4.25 -5.77
C ASN A 39 -12.73 -5.05 -4.60
N ARG A 40 -12.47 -4.62 -3.35
CA ARG A 40 -13.10 -5.26 -2.18
C ARG A 40 -14.62 -5.02 -2.18
N ARG A 41 -15.40 -6.02 -1.74
CA ARG A 41 -16.82 -5.82 -1.41
C ARG A 41 -16.99 -4.77 -0.33
N GLY A 42 -18.02 -3.94 -0.51
CA GLY A 42 -18.26 -2.75 0.31
C GLY A 42 -17.58 -1.48 -0.18
N SER A 43 -16.62 -1.55 -1.12
CA SER A 43 -16.10 -0.35 -1.78
C SER A 43 -17.20 0.34 -2.59
N LYS A 44 -17.44 1.62 -2.31
CA LYS A 44 -18.41 2.45 -3.06
C LYS A 44 -17.86 2.91 -4.41
N PHE A 45 -16.53 2.96 -4.54
CA PHE A 45 -15.81 3.44 -5.72
C PHE A 45 -14.65 2.51 -6.07
N CYS A 46 -14.32 2.44 -7.35
CA CYS A 46 -13.20 1.66 -7.87
C CYS A 46 -11.87 2.29 -7.45
N SER A 47 -10.98 1.50 -6.86
CA SER A 47 -9.64 1.93 -6.47
C SER A 47 -8.70 2.20 -7.65
N CYS A 48 -9.05 1.70 -8.85
CA CYS A 48 -8.25 1.86 -10.05
C CYS A 48 -8.70 3.07 -10.90
N CYS A 49 -10.00 3.22 -11.17
CA CYS A 49 -10.51 4.26 -12.06
C CYS A 49 -11.44 5.30 -11.39
N GLY A 50 -11.84 5.10 -10.13
CA GLY A 50 -12.73 6.01 -9.41
C GLY A 50 -14.22 5.90 -9.73
N SER A 51 -14.62 5.06 -10.69
CA SER A 51 -16.04 4.85 -11.01
C SER A 51 -16.82 4.25 -9.84
N ARG A 52 -18.11 4.57 -9.73
CA ARG A 52 -18.99 3.99 -8.69
C ARG A 52 -19.14 2.50 -8.92
N LEU A 53 -18.89 1.71 -7.88
CA LEU A 53 -19.17 0.27 -7.90
C LEU A 53 -20.63 0.07 -7.51
N ARG A 54 -21.36 -0.67 -8.33
CA ARG A 54 -22.78 -0.99 -8.07
C ARG A 54 -22.84 -2.14 -7.06
N ASN A 55 -22.70 -1.81 -5.77
CA ASN A 55 -22.92 -2.72 -4.65
C ASN A 55 -24.27 -2.38 -3.98
N ASP A 56 -25.33 -2.30 -4.77
CA ASP A 56 -26.70 -2.15 -4.26
C ASP A 56 -27.30 -3.54 -4.00
#